data_AF-A0A356FG30-F1
#
_entry.id   AF-A0A356FG30-F1
#
_cell.length_a   1.000
_cell.length_b   1.000
_cell.length_c   1.000
_cell.angle_alpha   90.00
_cell.angle_beta   90.00
_cell.angle_gamma   90.00
#
_symmetry.space_group_name_H-M   'P 1'
#
loop_
_entity.id
_entity.type
_entity.pdbx_description
1 polymer ?
#
loop_
_entity_poly.entity_id
_entity_poly.type
_entity_poly.pdbx_seq_one_letter_code
_entity_poly.pdbx_strand_id
1 'polypeptide(L)'
;SIITGQLPEGHGLCDHNQRFRKPKLGHYLGDSYERAGIVNNGNVVSDRISSEYLESLGFKRRPAKWRSFGWDDGFDSYEWVHREDHDRPFELARDFLGKRQGSESPWLLFFHSNLIHDYHMGRDYYLETSDWLDAEIHPALRDVRDGPDIWREPPEGVGREKQKRELTAKYDSGIRSYDRRLEEILGLVDFEKTIVVFMSDHGEGFEPECGRVHHCGRLHGDLTHVPLAIWLPSVLRAHYEVPARETHACSTIDVVPTILTLLGDAVAGFPGRFLFDLPPHRRICGEDRGYLYWNEDCVRESYDTCSIEVRSEYAYPLKRISVRRNDTTRDFSYNVAYDPLERENLLEEGVVAGEDISFVVAVNDDEELRNNFLASPVARGGRHELLLVENPGNSRYESISALYSEAFTRAKNDLVIFVHQDLYLYDGWEKRFFCGLRELEEMDPQWGVIGPVGALGVIAGEKKQLRGHWSDPSGYHFEGPLPHEVESLDEQLLGVRRRNGIEFDAGLPGFHCYGIDLSLAARERGHKSYALDCYAWHKFKDSEGRLVERRERSSKIKRRWGEEFMREFGPSADYVEKKWQKYLPFQTTSWTWGAD
;
A
#
# COMPACT_ATOMS: atom_id res chain seq x y z
N SER A 1 -15.78 -1.13 -10.71
CA SER A 1 -15.10 -1.91 -9.66
C SER A 1 -15.93 -2.08 -8.40
N ILE A 2 -16.36 -1.00 -7.73
CA ILE A 2 -17.06 -1.03 -6.43
C ILE A 2 -18.26 -1.99 -6.39
N ILE A 3 -19.13 -1.92 -7.40
CA ILE A 3 -20.36 -2.71 -7.49
C ILE A 3 -20.16 -4.12 -8.05
N THR A 4 -19.01 -4.42 -8.65
CA THR A 4 -18.74 -5.73 -9.28
C THR A 4 -17.71 -6.55 -8.52
N GLY A 5 -16.93 -5.96 -7.61
CA GLY A 5 -15.82 -6.62 -6.93
C GLY A 5 -14.68 -7.01 -7.88
N GLN A 6 -14.60 -6.40 -9.06
CA GLN A 6 -13.63 -6.71 -10.10
C GLN A 6 -12.77 -5.48 -10.40
N LEU A 7 -11.55 -5.70 -10.90
CA LEU A 7 -10.74 -4.65 -11.54
C LEU A 7 -11.39 -4.19 -12.87
N PRO A 8 -11.05 -2.99 -13.38
CA PRO A 8 -11.60 -2.47 -14.63
C PRO A 8 -11.57 -3.47 -15.79
N GLU A 9 -10.41 -4.06 -16.07
CA GLU A 9 -10.25 -5.11 -17.10
C GLU A 9 -11.11 -6.35 -16.83
N GLY A 10 -11.26 -6.74 -15.55
CA GLY A 10 -12.05 -7.89 -15.14
C GLY A 10 -13.55 -7.74 -15.38
N HIS A 11 -14.09 -6.54 -15.17
CA HIS A 11 -15.50 -6.25 -15.47
C HIS A 11 -15.76 -5.66 -16.87
N GLY A 12 -14.71 -5.29 -17.61
CA GLY A 12 -14.80 -4.86 -19.01
C GLY A 12 -15.22 -3.41 -19.23
N LEU A 13 -15.26 -2.56 -18.19
CA LEU A 13 -15.53 -1.13 -18.32
C LEU A 13 -14.25 -0.36 -17.93
N CYS A 14 -13.29 -0.30 -18.86
CA CYS A 14 -12.00 0.38 -18.65
C CYS A 14 -12.00 1.83 -19.14
N ASP A 15 -12.95 2.19 -20.00
CA ASP A 15 -13.14 3.51 -20.58
C ASP A 15 -14.62 3.69 -20.98
N HIS A 16 -14.98 4.91 -21.42
CA HIS A 16 -16.36 5.29 -21.72
C HIS A 16 -16.89 4.75 -23.06
N ASN A 17 -16.17 3.86 -23.76
CA ASN A 17 -16.65 3.17 -24.97
C ASN A 17 -17.01 1.70 -24.70
N GLN A 18 -16.77 1.19 -23.49
CA GLN A 18 -17.03 -0.19 -23.13
C GLN A 18 -18.22 -0.31 -22.17
N ARG A 19 -18.57 -1.54 -21.79
CA ARG A 19 -19.71 -1.82 -20.90
C ARG A 19 -19.37 -2.89 -19.89
N PHE A 20 -20.12 -2.97 -18.79
CA PHE A 20 -19.97 -4.07 -17.85
C PHE A 20 -20.24 -5.43 -18.55
N ARG A 21 -19.38 -6.41 -18.25
CA ARG A 21 -19.45 -7.81 -18.71
C ARG A 21 -19.53 -8.80 -17.56
N LYS A 22 -19.57 -8.31 -16.32
CA LYS A 22 -19.68 -9.10 -15.09
C LYS A 22 -20.91 -8.68 -14.29
N PRO A 23 -21.55 -9.60 -13.57
CA PRO A 23 -22.66 -9.27 -12.71
C PRO A 23 -22.25 -8.26 -11.62
N LYS A 24 -23.22 -7.43 -11.22
CA LYS A 24 -23.10 -6.51 -10.08
C LYS A 24 -23.61 -7.16 -8.80
N LEU A 25 -23.32 -6.56 -7.66
CA LEU A 25 -23.72 -7.02 -6.33
C LEU A 25 -25.19 -7.49 -6.27
N GLY A 26 -26.13 -6.72 -6.85
CA GLY A 26 -27.55 -7.05 -6.83
C GLY A 26 -27.95 -8.38 -7.51
N HIS A 27 -27.15 -8.88 -8.46
CA HIS A 27 -27.36 -10.20 -9.08
C HIS A 27 -27.01 -11.37 -8.16
N TYR A 28 -26.16 -11.14 -7.17
CA TYR A 28 -25.75 -12.16 -6.22
C TYR A 28 -26.72 -12.26 -5.04
N LEU A 29 -27.63 -11.30 -4.89
CA LEU A 29 -28.66 -11.32 -3.85
C LEU A 29 -29.88 -12.11 -4.34
N GLY A 30 -30.45 -12.92 -3.44
CA GLY A 30 -31.67 -13.70 -3.74
C GLY A 30 -32.89 -12.83 -4.03
N ASP A 31 -33.88 -13.39 -4.71
CA ASP A 31 -35.10 -12.69 -5.16
C ASP A 31 -35.94 -12.09 -4.01
N SER A 32 -35.68 -12.47 -2.76
CA SER A 32 -36.28 -11.86 -1.59
C SER A 32 -35.80 -10.44 -1.30
N TYR A 33 -34.63 -10.05 -1.84
CA TYR A 33 -34.09 -8.71 -1.69
C TYR A 33 -34.74 -7.75 -2.68
N GLU A 34 -35.23 -6.63 -2.18
CA GLU A 34 -35.51 -5.48 -3.03
C GLU A 34 -34.23 -4.68 -3.29
N ARG A 35 -33.90 -4.42 -4.55
CA ARG A 35 -32.64 -3.79 -4.97
C ARG A 35 -32.91 -2.45 -5.64
N ALA A 36 -32.43 -1.37 -5.04
CA ALA A 36 -32.57 -0.02 -5.56
C ALA A 36 -31.22 0.68 -5.77
N GLY A 37 -31.09 1.36 -6.90
CA GLY A 37 -30.01 2.32 -7.15
C GLY A 37 -30.57 3.75 -7.14
N ILE A 38 -29.92 4.66 -6.41
CA ILE A 38 -30.23 6.10 -6.41
C ILE A 38 -28.93 6.84 -6.64
N VAL A 39 -28.80 7.51 -7.78
CA VAL A 39 -27.54 8.08 -8.23
C VAL A 39 -27.72 9.44 -8.90
N ASN A 40 -26.68 10.28 -8.88
CA ASN A 40 -26.72 11.60 -9.54
C ASN A 40 -25.40 12.01 -10.23
N ASN A 41 -24.80 11.16 -11.06
CA ASN A 41 -23.59 11.50 -11.83
C ASN A 41 -23.75 11.12 -13.30
N GLY A 42 -23.11 11.87 -14.21
CA GLY A 42 -23.17 11.62 -15.67
C GLY A 42 -22.52 10.30 -16.11
N ASN A 43 -21.67 9.69 -15.27
CA ASN A 43 -20.99 8.42 -15.55
C ASN A 43 -21.75 7.19 -15.02
N VAL A 44 -22.85 7.40 -14.29
CA VAL A 44 -23.70 6.36 -13.67
C VAL A 44 -25.14 6.38 -14.22
N VAL A 45 -25.31 6.92 -15.43
CA VAL A 45 -26.59 6.98 -16.14
C VAL A 45 -27.08 5.57 -16.46
N SER A 46 -28.38 5.33 -16.27
CA SER A 46 -29.03 4.07 -16.65
C SER A 46 -29.24 3.97 -18.16
N ASP A 47 -29.12 2.76 -18.69
CA ASP A 47 -29.43 2.46 -20.10
C ASP A 47 -30.93 2.65 -20.41
N ARG A 48 -31.78 2.79 -19.40
CA ARG A 48 -33.23 3.09 -19.51
C ARG A 48 -33.50 4.53 -19.90
N ILE A 49 -32.54 5.45 -19.73
CA ILE A 49 -32.71 6.87 -20.06
C ILE A 49 -32.41 7.09 -21.54
N SER A 50 -33.37 7.68 -22.26
CA SER A 50 -33.18 8.01 -23.68
C SER A 50 -32.18 9.16 -23.85
N SER A 51 -31.33 9.13 -24.88
CA SER A 51 -30.45 10.28 -25.12
C SER A 51 -31.13 11.48 -25.75
N GLU A 52 -32.36 11.37 -26.27
CA GLU A 52 -33.15 12.56 -26.59
C GLU A 52 -33.44 13.36 -25.30
N TYR A 53 -33.72 12.66 -24.20
CA TYR A 53 -33.88 13.30 -22.89
C TYR A 53 -32.54 13.87 -22.40
N LEU A 54 -31.44 13.12 -22.47
CA LEU A 54 -30.12 13.64 -22.09
C LEU A 54 -29.71 14.87 -22.93
N GLU A 55 -29.96 14.85 -24.24
CA GLU A 55 -29.72 15.99 -25.13
C GLU A 55 -30.56 17.20 -24.73
N SER A 56 -31.82 16.97 -24.32
CA SER A 56 -32.72 18.03 -23.85
C SER A 56 -32.23 18.71 -22.56
N LEU A 57 -31.49 17.99 -21.71
CA LEU A 57 -30.86 18.54 -20.51
C LEU A 57 -29.58 19.36 -20.81
N GLY A 58 -29.24 19.55 -22.09
CA GLY A 58 -28.11 20.38 -22.48
C GLY A 58 -26.75 19.72 -22.29
N PHE A 59 -26.70 18.38 -22.19
CA PHE A 59 -25.44 17.64 -22.25
C PHE A 59 -24.80 17.80 -23.64
N LYS A 60 -24.03 18.88 -23.82
CA LYS A 60 -23.30 19.19 -25.08
C LYS A 60 -22.21 18.16 -25.40
N ARG A 61 -21.82 17.31 -24.45
CA ARG A 61 -20.84 16.24 -24.60
C ARG A 61 -21.49 14.88 -24.35
N ARG A 62 -21.30 13.95 -25.30
CA ARG A 62 -21.36 12.49 -25.11
C ARG A 62 -22.73 11.79 -24.82
N PRO A 63 -23.93 12.29 -25.19
CA PRO A 63 -25.18 11.53 -25.00
C PRO A 63 -25.18 10.14 -25.67
N ALA A 64 -24.47 9.98 -26.80
CA ALA A 64 -24.32 8.71 -27.49
C ALA A 64 -23.30 7.73 -26.86
N LYS A 65 -22.32 8.23 -26.06
CA LYS A 65 -21.29 7.39 -25.41
C LYS A 65 -21.73 6.88 -24.03
N TRP A 66 -22.64 7.57 -23.35
CA TRP A 66 -23.15 7.18 -22.03
C TRP A 66 -24.25 6.10 -22.06
N ARG A 67 -24.70 5.70 -23.26
CA ARG A 67 -25.94 4.93 -23.49
C ARG A 67 -25.85 3.40 -23.25
N SER A 68 -24.79 2.87 -22.63
CA SER A 68 -24.63 1.40 -22.66
C SER A 68 -23.70 0.80 -21.60
N PHE A 69 -23.45 1.48 -20.49
CA PHE A 69 -22.62 0.87 -19.44
C PHE A 69 -23.36 -0.27 -18.75
N GLY A 70 -24.69 -0.22 -18.74
CA GLY A 70 -25.55 -1.19 -18.10
C GLY A 70 -25.63 -1.01 -16.60
N TRP A 71 -25.67 0.22 -16.08
CA TRP A 71 -25.64 0.48 -14.63
C TRP A 71 -26.86 -0.07 -13.87
N ASP A 72 -28.05 -0.02 -14.47
CA ASP A 72 -29.30 -0.48 -13.85
C ASP A 72 -29.48 -1.99 -13.81
N ASP A 73 -28.63 -2.74 -14.52
CA ASP A 73 -28.69 -4.20 -14.54
C ASP A 73 -28.35 -4.78 -13.15
N GLY A 74 -29.21 -5.64 -12.61
CA GLY A 74 -29.11 -6.17 -11.24
C GLY A 74 -29.87 -5.35 -10.18
N PHE A 75 -30.62 -4.32 -10.58
CA PHE A 75 -31.50 -3.54 -9.72
C PHE A 75 -32.97 -3.64 -10.18
N ASP A 76 -33.89 -3.78 -9.22
CA ASP A 76 -35.33 -3.79 -9.48
C ASP A 76 -35.80 -2.37 -9.85
N SER A 77 -35.28 -1.35 -9.17
CA SER A 77 -35.47 0.07 -9.48
C SER A 77 -34.14 0.82 -9.56
N TYR A 78 -34.03 1.77 -10.49
CA TYR A 78 -32.82 2.58 -10.64
C TYR A 78 -33.20 4.03 -10.97
N GLU A 79 -33.09 4.90 -9.97
CA GLU A 79 -33.37 6.33 -10.07
C GLU A 79 -32.08 7.10 -10.36
N TRP A 80 -32.04 7.74 -11.52
CA TRP A 80 -30.95 8.64 -11.87
C TRP A 80 -31.45 10.09 -11.87
N VAL A 81 -30.70 10.94 -11.18
CA VAL A 81 -30.96 12.36 -11.05
C VAL A 81 -29.89 13.13 -11.84
N HIS A 82 -30.27 14.23 -12.47
CA HIS A 82 -29.29 15.11 -13.13
C HIS A 82 -28.25 15.59 -12.12
N ARG A 83 -26.97 15.60 -12.50
CA ARG A 83 -25.86 15.87 -11.57
C ARG A 83 -25.96 17.18 -10.80
N GLU A 84 -26.60 18.19 -11.39
CA GLU A 84 -26.78 19.50 -10.75
C GLU A 84 -27.89 19.52 -9.69
N ASP A 85 -28.76 18.52 -9.61
CA ASP A 85 -29.72 18.41 -8.52
C ASP A 85 -29.09 17.60 -7.38
N HIS A 86 -28.59 18.33 -6.38
CA HIS A 86 -27.86 17.76 -5.26
C HIS A 86 -28.75 17.33 -4.11
N ASP A 87 -30.02 17.77 -4.06
CA ASP A 87 -30.92 17.48 -2.95
C ASP A 87 -31.83 16.29 -3.26
N ARG A 88 -32.30 16.17 -4.52
CA ARG A 88 -33.19 15.10 -4.95
C ARG A 88 -32.71 13.66 -4.69
N PRO A 89 -31.42 13.27 -4.87
CA PRO A 89 -31.00 11.91 -4.53
C PRO A 89 -31.19 11.63 -3.03
N PHE A 90 -30.93 12.62 -2.15
CA PHE A 90 -31.12 12.44 -0.70
C PHE A 90 -32.61 12.34 -0.35
N GLU A 91 -33.48 13.12 -0.99
CA GLU A 91 -34.94 12.98 -0.85
C GLU A 91 -35.42 11.58 -1.21
N LEU A 92 -34.98 11.06 -2.37
CA LEU A 92 -35.34 9.72 -2.83
C LEU A 92 -34.85 8.63 -1.88
N ALA A 93 -33.64 8.80 -1.31
CA ALA A 93 -33.11 7.87 -0.32
C ALA A 93 -33.93 7.90 0.99
N ARG A 94 -34.32 9.08 1.47
CA ARG A 94 -35.22 9.20 2.64
C ARG A 94 -36.58 8.58 2.38
N ASP A 95 -37.17 8.80 1.20
CA ASP A 95 -38.44 8.18 0.81
C ASP A 95 -38.33 6.65 0.72
N PHE A 96 -37.20 6.15 0.21
CA PHE A 96 -36.93 4.72 0.13
C PHE A 96 -36.82 4.11 1.54
N LEU A 97 -35.98 4.67 2.41
CA LEU A 97 -35.78 4.13 3.76
C LEU A 97 -37.04 4.29 4.63
N GLY A 98 -37.73 5.43 4.53
CA GLY A 98 -38.96 5.72 5.28
C GLY A 98 -40.07 4.71 5.01
N LYS A 99 -40.25 4.28 3.74
CA LYS A 99 -41.22 3.23 3.38
C LYS A 99 -40.87 1.83 3.92
N ARG A 100 -39.64 1.63 4.40
CA ARG A 100 -39.10 0.35 4.87
C ARG A 100 -38.84 0.32 6.37
N GLN A 101 -39.16 1.39 7.10
CA GLN A 101 -39.12 1.36 8.56
C GLN A 101 -40.05 0.28 9.10
N GLY A 102 -39.50 -0.66 9.86
CA GLY A 102 -40.24 -1.82 10.41
C GLY A 102 -40.57 -2.92 9.39
N SER A 103 -40.09 -2.83 8.15
CA SER A 103 -40.19 -3.93 7.18
C SER A 103 -39.24 -5.08 7.57
N GLU A 104 -39.71 -6.31 7.47
CA GLU A 104 -38.87 -7.52 7.62
C GLU A 104 -38.30 -7.99 6.26
N SER A 105 -38.78 -7.44 5.14
CA SER A 105 -38.21 -7.75 3.81
C SER A 105 -36.82 -7.12 3.67
N PRO A 106 -35.80 -7.90 3.28
CA PRO A 106 -34.45 -7.39 3.14
C PRO A 106 -34.32 -6.51 1.88
N TRP A 107 -33.37 -5.58 1.91
CA TRP A 107 -33.17 -4.63 0.83
C TRP A 107 -31.68 -4.32 0.62
N LEU A 108 -31.34 -3.91 -0.60
CA LEU A 108 -30.08 -3.30 -1.00
C LEU A 108 -30.36 -1.90 -1.54
N LEU A 109 -29.73 -0.89 -0.94
CA LEU A 109 -29.71 0.46 -1.48
C LEU A 109 -28.29 0.82 -1.90
N PHE A 110 -28.08 1.02 -3.21
CA PHE A 110 -26.88 1.64 -3.74
C PHE A 110 -27.14 3.13 -3.90
N PHE A 111 -26.53 3.95 -3.04
CA PHE A 111 -26.68 5.40 -3.03
C PHE A 111 -25.39 6.08 -3.49
N HIS A 112 -25.50 7.05 -4.39
CA HIS A 112 -24.39 7.88 -4.85
C HIS A 112 -24.81 9.36 -4.90
N SER A 113 -23.93 10.24 -4.42
CA SER A 113 -24.09 11.70 -4.55
C SER A 113 -22.84 12.38 -5.15
N ASN A 114 -23.02 13.21 -6.19
CA ASN A 114 -22.01 14.02 -6.88
C ASN A 114 -21.70 15.34 -6.18
N LEU A 115 -22.34 15.61 -5.05
CA LEU A 115 -22.26 16.91 -4.37
C LEU A 115 -20.81 17.33 -4.09
N ILE A 116 -19.95 16.43 -3.61
CA ILE A 116 -18.57 16.80 -3.25
C ILE A 116 -17.72 17.14 -4.49
N HIS A 117 -17.95 16.45 -5.61
CA HIS A 117 -17.28 16.70 -6.89
C HIS A 117 -17.52 18.13 -7.41
N ASP A 118 -18.71 18.68 -7.18
CA ASP A 118 -19.16 19.93 -7.80
C ASP A 118 -18.70 21.21 -7.07
N TYR A 119 -17.63 21.13 -6.28
CA TYR A 119 -17.01 22.26 -5.56
C TYR A 119 -16.58 23.42 -6.47
N HIS A 120 -16.51 23.20 -7.79
CA HIS A 120 -16.26 24.25 -8.77
C HIS A 120 -17.42 25.28 -8.85
N MET A 121 -18.65 24.88 -8.52
CA MET A 121 -19.85 25.72 -8.63
C MET A 121 -19.92 26.82 -7.55
N GLY A 122 -20.65 27.90 -7.84
CA GLY A 122 -20.88 29.03 -6.92
C GLY A 122 -22.09 28.92 -6.00
N ARG A 123 -22.42 27.72 -5.50
CA ARG A 123 -23.56 27.54 -4.58
C ARG A 123 -23.22 27.94 -3.15
N ASP A 124 -24.21 28.47 -2.43
CA ASP A 124 -24.04 29.05 -1.09
C ASP A 124 -23.30 28.12 -0.12
N TYR A 125 -23.67 26.84 -0.08
CA TYR A 125 -23.04 25.89 0.84
C TYR A 125 -21.59 25.54 0.48
N TYR A 126 -21.10 25.75 -0.76
CA TYR A 126 -19.66 25.66 -1.06
C TYR A 126 -18.91 26.93 -0.65
N LEU A 127 -19.63 28.04 -0.48
CA LEU A 127 -19.07 29.34 -0.11
C LEU A 127 -19.11 29.57 1.40
N GLU A 128 -19.74 28.68 2.17
CA GLU A 128 -19.67 28.62 3.63
C GLU A 128 -18.26 28.16 4.08
N THR A 129 -17.23 28.96 3.85
CA THR A 129 -15.82 28.58 4.06
C THR A 129 -15.21 29.14 5.33
N SER A 130 -16.01 29.76 6.20
CA SER A 130 -15.56 30.45 7.42
C SER A 130 -14.84 29.57 8.43
N ASP A 131 -15.02 28.25 8.35
CA ASP A 131 -14.32 27.29 9.22
C ASP A 131 -12.85 27.08 8.78
N TRP A 132 -12.50 27.45 7.53
CA TRP A 132 -11.18 27.22 6.93
C TRP A 132 -10.48 28.51 6.46
N LEU A 133 -11.25 29.58 6.24
CA LEU A 133 -10.75 30.85 5.73
C LEU A 133 -11.14 32.02 6.63
N ASP A 134 -10.20 32.95 6.80
CA ASP A 134 -10.39 34.20 7.56
C ASP A 134 -11.08 35.30 6.73
N ALA A 135 -11.31 35.04 5.44
CA ALA A 135 -11.88 35.98 4.48
C ALA A 135 -12.77 35.25 3.47
N GLU A 136 -13.66 35.99 2.82
CA GLU A 136 -14.49 35.44 1.76
C GLU A 136 -13.65 34.97 0.56
N ILE A 137 -14.17 33.94 -0.12
CA ILE A 137 -13.63 33.44 -1.38
C ILE A 137 -13.54 34.57 -2.40
N HIS A 138 -12.39 34.64 -3.09
CA HIS A 138 -12.17 35.59 -4.16
C HIS A 138 -13.29 35.48 -5.22
N PRO A 139 -13.84 36.59 -5.72
CA PRO A 139 -14.94 36.55 -6.69
C PRO A 139 -14.66 35.67 -7.90
N ALA A 140 -13.42 35.66 -8.40
CA ALA A 140 -13.00 34.84 -9.54
C ALA A 140 -12.90 33.32 -9.26
N LEU A 141 -12.99 32.89 -8.00
CA LEU A 141 -12.97 31.47 -7.59
C LEU A 141 -14.34 30.98 -7.10
N ARG A 142 -15.35 31.86 -7.02
CA ARG A 142 -16.69 31.49 -6.57
C ARG A 142 -17.35 30.51 -7.53
N ASP A 143 -17.25 30.74 -8.83
CA ASP A 143 -17.80 29.85 -9.85
C ASP A 143 -16.76 29.67 -10.95
N VAL A 144 -16.18 28.47 -11.03
CA VAL A 144 -15.09 28.14 -11.95
C VAL A 144 -15.49 26.97 -12.84
N ARG A 145 -14.85 26.89 -14.00
CA ARG A 145 -15.06 25.78 -14.91
C ARG A 145 -14.56 24.48 -14.30
N ASP A 146 -15.39 23.44 -14.32
CA ASP A 146 -14.98 22.08 -13.98
C ASP A 146 -13.80 21.59 -14.85
N GLY A 147 -12.84 20.95 -14.19
CA GLY A 147 -11.67 20.36 -14.81
C GLY A 147 -10.34 21.00 -14.39
N PRO A 148 -9.23 20.56 -15.01
CA PRO A 148 -7.89 20.97 -14.60
C PRO A 148 -7.49 22.38 -15.05
N ASP A 149 -8.24 23.00 -15.96
CA ASP A 149 -7.84 24.28 -16.60
C ASP A 149 -7.62 25.41 -15.57
N ILE A 150 -8.43 25.44 -14.50
CA ILE A 150 -8.31 26.45 -13.44
C ILE A 150 -6.93 26.39 -12.75
N TRP A 151 -6.33 25.22 -12.65
CA TRP A 151 -5.04 24.99 -12.01
C TRP A 151 -3.85 25.35 -12.92
N ARG A 152 -4.04 25.27 -14.23
CA ARG A 152 -3.03 25.66 -15.22
C ARG A 152 -2.86 27.18 -15.24
N GLU A 153 -3.97 27.89 -15.34
CA GLU A 153 -4.05 29.35 -15.50
C GLU A 153 -4.89 29.96 -14.36
N PRO A 154 -4.25 30.33 -13.23
CA PRO A 154 -4.94 31.01 -12.14
C PRO A 154 -5.56 32.33 -12.63
N PRO A 155 -6.73 32.73 -12.10
CA PRO A 155 -7.32 34.03 -12.43
C PRO A 155 -6.37 35.19 -12.13
N GLU A 156 -6.47 36.27 -12.91
CA GLU A 156 -5.65 37.46 -12.71
C GLU A 156 -5.78 37.99 -11.27
N GLY A 157 -4.65 38.29 -10.62
CA GLY A 157 -4.62 38.75 -9.24
C GLY A 157 -4.79 37.65 -8.17
N VAL A 158 -5.01 36.39 -8.56
CA VAL A 158 -5.09 35.25 -7.65
C VAL A 158 -3.80 34.44 -7.70
N GLY A 159 -2.97 34.55 -6.65
CA GLY A 159 -1.77 33.70 -6.52
C GLY A 159 -2.13 32.21 -6.34
N ARG A 160 -1.24 31.30 -6.77
CA ARG A 160 -1.43 29.84 -6.70
C ARG A 160 -1.76 29.33 -5.30
N GLU A 161 -1.06 29.81 -4.27
CA GLU A 161 -1.33 29.43 -2.87
C GLU A 161 -2.74 29.84 -2.42
N LYS A 162 -3.17 31.05 -2.79
CA LYS A 162 -4.52 31.54 -2.49
C LYS A 162 -5.57 30.70 -3.21
N GLN A 163 -5.34 30.39 -4.49
CA GLN A 163 -6.21 29.51 -5.27
C GLN A 163 -6.35 28.13 -4.65
N LYS A 164 -5.22 27.47 -4.33
CA LYS A 164 -5.19 26.15 -3.69
C LYS A 164 -5.98 26.19 -2.38
N ARG A 165 -5.64 27.11 -1.48
CA ARG A 165 -6.31 27.27 -0.17
C ARG A 165 -7.82 27.49 -0.32
N GLU A 166 -8.24 28.36 -1.22
CA GLU A 166 -9.67 28.69 -1.39
C GLU A 166 -10.47 27.58 -2.07
N LEU A 167 -9.92 26.91 -3.08
CA LEU A 167 -10.60 25.78 -3.73
C LEU A 167 -10.67 24.55 -2.82
N THR A 168 -9.64 24.29 -2.02
CA THR A 168 -9.69 23.25 -0.97
C THR A 168 -10.77 23.59 0.07
N ALA A 169 -10.87 24.85 0.52
CA ALA A 169 -11.93 25.24 1.44
C ALA A 169 -13.34 25.02 0.85
N LYS A 170 -13.56 25.31 -0.44
CA LYS A 170 -14.83 24.99 -1.11
C LYS A 170 -15.13 23.49 -1.13
N TYR A 171 -14.10 22.67 -1.36
CA TYR A 171 -14.21 21.21 -1.31
C TYR A 171 -14.61 20.72 0.10
N ASP A 172 -13.96 21.25 1.14
CA ASP A 172 -14.27 20.93 2.54
C ASP A 172 -15.69 21.39 2.94
N SER A 173 -16.14 22.56 2.47
CA SER A 173 -17.54 23.00 2.60
C SER A 173 -18.51 22.03 1.92
N GLY A 174 -18.14 21.49 0.76
CA GLY A 174 -18.87 20.44 0.06
C GLY A 174 -19.01 19.16 0.90
N ILE A 175 -17.92 18.71 1.52
CA ILE A 175 -17.94 17.56 2.45
C ILE A 175 -18.91 17.82 3.60
N ARG A 176 -18.83 18.98 4.26
CA ARG A 176 -19.74 19.33 5.37
C ARG A 176 -21.21 19.36 4.93
N SER A 177 -21.48 19.85 3.73
CA SER A 177 -22.82 19.90 3.15
C SER A 177 -23.38 18.50 2.83
N TYR A 178 -22.51 17.58 2.38
CA TYR A 178 -22.83 16.17 2.20
C TYR A 178 -23.13 15.50 3.55
N ASP A 179 -22.26 15.71 4.55
CA ASP A 179 -22.37 15.10 5.88
C ASP A 179 -23.71 15.44 6.57
N ARG A 180 -24.12 16.71 6.55
CA ARG A 180 -25.43 17.15 7.06
C ARG A 180 -26.61 16.45 6.39
N ARG A 181 -26.53 16.21 5.07
CA ARG A 181 -27.61 15.50 4.33
C ARG A 181 -27.56 13.99 4.56
N LEU A 182 -26.37 13.43 4.74
CA LEU A 182 -26.17 12.03 5.06
C LEU A 182 -26.75 11.69 6.44
N GLU A 183 -26.61 12.59 7.42
CA GLU A 183 -27.21 12.44 8.77
C GLU A 183 -28.72 12.14 8.68
N GLU A 184 -29.45 12.84 7.81
CA GLU A 184 -30.89 12.64 7.64
C GLU A 184 -31.25 11.28 7.03
N ILE A 185 -30.39 10.73 6.16
CA ILE A 185 -30.55 9.37 5.62
C ILE A 185 -30.25 8.35 6.71
N LEU A 186 -29.11 8.50 7.39
CA LEU A 186 -28.65 7.57 8.43
C LEU A 186 -29.59 7.55 9.64
N GLY A 187 -30.27 8.64 9.96
CA GLY A 187 -31.31 8.70 10.98
C GLY A 187 -32.52 7.79 10.71
N LEU A 188 -32.68 7.28 9.48
CA LEU A 188 -33.72 6.34 9.11
C LEU A 188 -33.24 4.87 9.08
N VAL A 189 -31.95 4.63 9.29
CA VAL A 189 -31.33 3.29 9.24
C VAL A 189 -31.41 2.60 10.61
N ASP A 190 -31.89 1.36 10.62
CA ASP A 190 -31.79 0.48 11.79
C ASP A 190 -30.42 -0.21 11.81
N PHE A 191 -29.47 0.39 12.52
CA PHE A 191 -28.09 -0.08 12.65
C PHE A 191 -27.94 -1.44 13.32
N GLU A 192 -28.98 -1.98 13.97
CA GLU A 192 -28.98 -3.34 14.54
C GLU A 192 -29.37 -4.42 13.52
N LYS A 193 -29.88 -4.02 12.35
CA LYS A 193 -30.28 -4.94 11.27
C LYS A 193 -29.59 -4.67 9.94
N THR A 194 -28.96 -3.51 9.78
CA THR A 194 -28.40 -3.06 8.49
C THR A 194 -26.87 -2.99 8.51
N ILE A 195 -26.24 -3.60 7.51
CA ILE A 195 -24.84 -3.36 7.16
C ILE A 195 -24.78 -2.05 6.37
N VAL A 196 -23.96 -1.10 6.80
CA VAL A 196 -23.75 0.17 6.09
C VAL A 196 -22.31 0.20 5.59
N VAL A 197 -22.13 0.39 4.28
CA VAL A 197 -20.82 0.61 3.67
C VAL A 197 -20.76 2.03 3.15
N PHE A 198 -19.82 2.82 3.65
CA PHE A 198 -19.53 4.17 3.20
C PHE A 198 -18.16 4.21 2.54
N MET A 199 -18.08 4.74 1.33
CA MET A 199 -16.81 4.86 0.61
C MET A 199 -16.85 5.95 -0.46
N SER A 200 -15.69 6.37 -0.92
CA SER A 200 -15.54 7.14 -2.17
C SER A 200 -15.14 6.24 -3.33
N ASP A 201 -15.49 6.63 -4.55
CA ASP A 201 -15.05 5.96 -5.77
C ASP A 201 -13.62 6.34 -6.16
N HIS A 202 -13.24 7.59 -5.91
CA HIS A 202 -11.88 8.12 -6.02
C HIS A 202 -11.67 9.31 -5.07
N GLY A 203 -10.44 9.83 -4.99
CA GLY A 203 -10.09 11.06 -4.28
C GLY A 203 -10.05 12.29 -5.19
N GLU A 204 -9.35 13.35 -4.77
CA GLU A 204 -9.29 14.64 -5.48
C GLU A 204 -7.90 15.29 -5.33
N GLY A 205 -7.41 15.94 -6.39
CA GLY A 205 -6.08 16.55 -6.41
C GLY A 205 -6.08 18.07 -6.32
N PHE A 206 -5.14 18.61 -5.54
CA PHE A 206 -4.96 20.05 -5.32
C PHE A 206 -3.48 20.49 -5.41
N GLU A 207 -2.59 19.71 -6.03
CA GLU A 207 -1.14 19.99 -6.13
C GLU A 207 -0.72 20.32 -7.59
N PRO A 208 -0.99 21.55 -8.07
CA PRO A 208 -0.60 21.98 -9.43
C PRO A 208 0.91 21.95 -9.67
N GLU A 209 1.72 22.11 -8.63
CA GLU A 209 3.18 22.05 -8.68
C GLU A 209 3.71 20.68 -9.15
N CYS A 210 2.93 19.62 -8.99
CA CYS A 210 3.26 18.26 -9.43
C CYS A 210 2.39 17.81 -10.61
N GLY A 211 1.56 18.69 -11.19
CA GLY A 211 0.53 18.31 -12.16
C GLY A 211 -0.57 17.41 -11.58
N ARG A 212 -0.71 17.33 -10.25
CA ARG A 212 -1.63 16.43 -9.54
C ARG A 212 -2.87 17.20 -9.08
N VAL A 213 -3.72 17.52 -10.06
CA VAL A 213 -4.96 18.28 -9.86
C VAL A 213 -6.13 17.57 -10.50
N HIS A 214 -7.35 17.82 -10.00
CA HIS A 214 -8.56 17.15 -10.47
C HIS A 214 -8.46 15.62 -10.27
N HIS A 215 -9.42 14.81 -10.73
CA HIS A 215 -9.52 13.39 -10.35
C HIS A 215 -9.42 12.41 -11.53
N CYS A 216 -8.41 12.57 -12.38
CA CYS A 216 -8.24 11.72 -13.57
C CYS A 216 -6.77 11.35 -13.83
N GLY A 217 -6.54 10.30 -14.61
CA GLY A 217 -5.32 10.09 -15.38
C GLY A 217 -4.02 9.92 -14.61
N ARG A 218 -4.13 9.54 -13.34
CA ARG A 218 -3.03 9.18 -12.44
C ARG A 218 -3.56 8.22 -11.37
N LEU A 219 -2.65 7.54 -10.67
CA LEU A 219 -2.98 6.58 -9.63
C LEU A 219 -2.20 6.83 -8.33
N HIS A 220 -1.90 8.10 -8.08
CA HIS A 220 -1.31 8.58 -6.82
C HIS A 220 -2.33 8.52 -5.66
N GLY A 221 -1.84 8.66 -4.44
CA GLY A 221 -2.55 8.44 -3.18
C GLY A 221 -3.68 9.44 -2.98
N ASP A 222 -3.51 10.66 -3.47
CA ASP A 222 -4.55 11.69 -3.52
C ASP A 222 -5.83 11.22 -4.24
N LEU A 223 -5.74 10.29 -5.20
CA LEU A 223 -6.88 9.70 -5.88
C LEU A 223 -7.25 8.28 -5.41
N THR A 224 -6.28 7.51 -4.94
CA THR A 224 -6.46 6.08 -4.66
C THR A 224 -6.66 5.74 -3.18
N HIS A 225 -6.26 6.63 -2.27
CA HIS A 225 -6.48 6.47 -0.83
C HIS A 225 -7.80 7.14 -0.43
N VAL A 226 -8.89 6.36 -0.55
CA VAL A 226 -10.25 6.81 -0.32
C VAL A 226 -10.78 6.36 1.05
N PRO A 227 -11.76 7.07 1.63
CA PRO A 227 -12.47 6.55 2.80
C PRO A 227 -13.17 5.22 2.46
N LEU A 228 -13.11 4.28 3.40
CA LEU A 228 -13.90 3.05 3.41
C LEU A 228 -14.24 2.73 4.87
N ALA A 229 -15.53 2.79 5.20
CA ALA A 229 -16.05 2.46 6.52
C ALA A 229 -17.18 1.44 6.38
N ILE A 230 -17.21 0.46 7.30
CA ILE A 230 -18.25 -0.56 7.36
C ILE A 230 -18.83 -0.58 8.76
N TRP A 231 -20.13 -0.32 8.85
CA TRP A 231 -20.91 -0.57 10.05
C TRP A 231 -21.50 -1.97 9.99
N LEU A 232 -21.38 -2.71 11.09
CA LEU A 232 -21.96 -4.03 11.25
C LEU A 232 -23.01 -4.02 12.37
N PRO A 233 -24.17 -4.67 12.16
CA PRO A 233 -25.04 -5.11 13.24
C PRO A 233 -24.28 -5.79 14.38
N SER A 234 -24.74 -5.60 15.61
CA SER A 234 -24.07 -6.11 16.83
C SER A 234 -23.78 -7.62 16.76
N VAL A 235 -24.70 -8.40 16.20
CA VAL A 235 -24.56 -9.85 15.99
C VAL A 235 -23.38 -10.19 15.07
N LEU A 236 -23.24 -9.49 13.92
CA LEU A 236 -22.13 -9.72 13.00
C LEU A 236 -20.81 -9.23 13.58
N ARG A 237 -20.83 -8.07 14.25
CA ARG A 237 -19.63 -7.52 14.90
C ARG A 237 -19.07 -8.47 15.96
N ALA A 238 -19.95 -9.10 16.75
CA ALA A 238 -19.55 -10.09 17.74
C ALA A 238 -19.02 -11.38 17.09
N HIS A 239 -19.57 -11.79 15.94
CA HIS A 239 -19.14 -12.99 15.23
C HIS A 239 -17.73 -12.89 14.63
N TYR A 240 -17.38 -11.74 14.07
CA TYR A 240 -16.13 -11.56 13.32
C TYR A 240 -14.98 -10.91 14.11
N GLU A 241 -15.20 -10.51 15.37
CA GLU A 241 -14.18 -9.87 16.23
C GLU A 241 -13.40 -8.72 15.55
N VAL A 242 -14.09 -7.94 14.71
CA VAL A 242 -13.45 -6.95 13.83
C VAL A 242 -12.91 -5.75 14.63
N PRO A 243 -11.65 -5.33 14.42
CA PRO A 243 -11.13 -4.13 15.05
C PRO A 243 -11.86 -2.87 14.56
N ALA A 244 -11.85 -1.81 15.37
CA ALA A 244 -12.44 -0.52 14.95
C ALA A 244 -11.71 0.12 13.76
N ARG A 245 -10.44 -0.25 13.54
CA ARG A 245 -9.62 0.19 12.42
C ARG A 245 -8.84 -1.00 11.87
N GLU A 246 -9.02 -1.27 10.59
CA GLU A 246 -8.15 -2.16 9.84
C GLU A 246 -6.89 -1.39 9.44
N THR A 247 -5.72 -1.96 9.71
CA THR A 247 -4.41 -1.34 9.41
C THR A 247 -3.75 -1.95 8.17
N HIS A 248 -4.23 -3.10 7.72
CA HIS A 248 -3.78 -3.72 6.48
C HIS A 248 -4.39 -3.03 5.27
N ALA A 249 -3.67 -3.12 4.16
CA ALA A 249 -4.09 -2.50 2.92
C ALA A 249 -5.39 -3.10 2.39
N CYS A 250 -6.36 -2.26 2.04
CA CYS A 250 -7.64 -2.67 1.47
C CYS A 250 -7.90 -2.01 0.11
N SER A 251 -8.86 -2.55 -0.63
CA SER A 251 -9.26 -2.04 -1.94
C SER A 251 -10.78 -2.02 -2.05
N THR A 252 -11.29 -1.10 -2.88
CA THR A 252 -12.74 -0.99 -3.15
C THR A 252 -13.34 -2.26 -3.77
N ILE A 253 -12.53 -3.11 -4.42
CA ILE A 253 -12.97 -4.42 -4.94
C ILE A 253 -13.22 -5.46 -3.85
N ASP A 254 -12.72 -5.23 -2.63
CA ASP A 254 -12.92 -6.13 -1.48
C ASP A 254 -14.35 -6.02 -0.91
N VAL A 255 -15.08 -4.95 -1.25
CA VAL A 255 -16.42 -4.67 -0.71
C VAL A 255 -17.45 -5.73 -1.11
N VAL A 256 -17.54 -6.08 -2.40
CA VAL A 256 -18.51 -7.09 -2.87
C VAL A 256 -18.30 -8.47 -2.23
N PRO A 257 -17.11 -9.09 -2.28
CA PRO A 257 -16.91 -10.38 -1.62
C PRO A 257 -17.12 -10.28 -0.10
N THR A 258 -16.86 -9.13 0.51
CA THR A 258 -17.14 -8.90 1.94
C THR A 258 -18.63 -8.89 2.25
N ILE A 259 -19.43 -8.12 1.51
CA ILE A 259 -20.88 -8.06 1.71
C ILE A 259 -21.47 -9.46 1.56
N LEU A 260 -21.11 -10.19 0.50
CA LEU A 260 -21.66 -11.52 0.26
C LEU A 260 -21.26 -12.53 1.35
N THR A 261 -20.00 -12.47 1.83
CA THR A 261 -19.55 -13.29 2.96
C THR A 261 -20.36 -13.00 4.23
N LEU A 262 -20.64 -11.72 4.50
CA LEU A 262 -21.45 -11.29 5.66
C LEU A 262 -22.91 -11.74 5.58
N LEU A 263 -23.44 -11.92 4.36
CA LEU A 263 -24.78 -12.45 4.12
C LEU A 263 -24.84 -13.99 4.13
N GLY A 264 -23.72 -14.66 4.40
CA GLY A 264 -23.65 -16.12 4.53
C GLY A 264 -23.26 -16.86 3.26
N ASP A 265 -22.92 -16.16 2.18
CA ASP A 265 -22.48 -16.76 0.93
C ASP A 265 -20.96 -16.97 0.93
N ALA A 266 -20.52 -18.21 0.73
CA ALA A 266 -19.12 -18.49 0.48
C ALA A 266 -18.76 -18.07 -0.95
N VAL A 267 -18.04 -16.96 -1.09
CA VAL A 267 -17.77 -16.38 -2.40
C VAL A 267 -16.34 -16.67 -2.87
N ALA A 268 -16.25 -17.42 -3.97
CA ALA A 268 -15.00 -17.68 -4.68
C ALA A 268 -14.97 -16.96 -6.04
N GLY A 269 -13.78 -16.70 -6.57
CA GLY A 269 -13.59 -16.18 -7.93
C GLY A 269 -13.58 -14.65 -8.07
N PHE A 270 -13.62 -13.92 -6.97
CA PHE A 270 -13.38 -12.47 -6.97
C PHE A 270 -11.88 -12.18 -6.80
N PRO A 271 -11.34 -11.14 -7.46
CA PRO A 271 -9.99 -10.67 -7.19
C PRO A 271 -9.87 -9.97 -5.83
N GLY A 272 -10.96 -9.42 -5.29
CA GLY A 272 -11.02 -8.86 -3.95
C GLY A 272 -10.98 -9.93 -2.85
N ARG A 273 -10.64 -9.50 -1.63
CA ARG A 273 -10.55 -10.33 -0.42
C ARG A 273 -11.67 -9.99 0.57
N PHE A 274 -11.89 -10.87 1.54
CA PHE A 274 -12.74 -10.56 2.68
C PHE A 274 -12.03 -9.56 3.60
N LEU A 275 -12.64 -8.40 3.85
CA LEU A 275 -12.01 -7.30 4.59
C LEU A 275 -11.66 -7.62 6.04
N PHE A 276 -12.22 -8.70 6.61
CA PHE A 276 -11.95 -9.09 8.01
C PHE A 276 -10.96 -10.26 8.14
N ASP A 277 -10.30 -10.67 7.05
CA ASP A 277 -9.15 -11.60 7.05
C ASP A 277 -8.12 -11.17 5.99
N LEU A 278 -7.67 -9.92 6.09
CA LEU A 278 -6.65 -9.41 5.20
C LEU A 278 -5.26 -9.91 5.62
N PRO A 279 -4.43 -10.41 4.68
CA PRO A 279 -3.05 -10.75 4.99
C PRO A 279 -2.21 -9.49 5.24
N PRO A 280 -1.14 -9.60 6.06
CA PRO A 280 -0.19 -8.51 6.28
C PRO A 280 0.40 -7.94 4.99
N HIS A 281 0.77 -8.83 4.07
CA HIS A 281 1.25 -8.47 2.75
C HIS A 281 0.22 -8.86 1.71
N ARG A 282 -0.12 -7.91 0.83
CA ARG A 282 -0.91 -8.18 -0.37
C ARG A 282 -0.62 -7.18 -1.45
N ARG A 283 -0.87 -7.64 -2.67
CA ARG A 283 -0.86 -6.79 -3.85
C ARG A 283 -2.24 -6.21 -4.10
N ILE A 284 -2.32 -4.90 -4.28
CA ILE A 284 -3.48 -4.16 -4.74
C ILE A 284 -3.13 -3.51 -6.07
N CYS A 285 -4.06 -3.56 -7.03
CA CYS A 285 -3.85 -3.01 -8.36
C CYS A 285 -4.89 -1.94 -8.66
N GLY A 286 -4.45 -0.87 -9.34
CA GLY A 286 -5.30 0.17 -9.91
C GLY A 286 -5.06 0.31 -11.40
N GLU A 287 -6.06 0.80 -12.13
CA GLU A 287 -5.99 0.97 -13.58
C GLU A 287 -6.85 2.15 -14.04
N ASP A 288 -6.32 2.96 -14.96
CA ASP A 288 -7.06 3.98 -15.72
C ASP A 288 -6.63 3.90 -17.21
N ARG A 289 -7.60 3.89 -18.12
CA ARG A 289 -7.39 4.00 -19.58
C ARG A 289 -8.15 5.18 -20.19
N GLY A 290 -8.80 5.99 -19.36
CA GLY A 290 -9.65 7.10 -19.74
C GLY A 290 -8.87 8.38 -20.04
N TYR A 291 -7.93 8.71 -19.15
CA TYR A 291 -7.27 10.01 -19.13
C TYR A 291 -5.80 9.88 -18.76
N LEU A 292 -5.03 10.94 -19.04
CA LEU A 292 -3.63 10.99 -18.69
C LEU A 292 -3.19 12.44 -18.46
N TYR A 293 -2.45 12.68 -17.38
CA TYR A 293 -1.63 13.88 -17.20
C TYR A 293 -0.19 13.50 -17.54
N TRP A 294 0.24 13.78 -18.77
CA TRP A 294 1.56 13.36 -19.25
C TRP A 294 2.67 14.31 -18.81
N ASN A 295 2.36 15.60 -18.73
CA ASN A 295 3.28 16.64 -18.30
C ASN A 295 2.78 17.24 -16.97
N GLU A 296 3.67 17.91 -16.26
CA GLU A 296 3.37 18.61 -14.99
C GLU A 296 2.61 19.93 -15.20
N ASP A 297 2.26 20.26 -16.44
CA ASP A 297 1.56 21.50 -16.85
C ASP A 297 0.03 21.43 -16.69
N CYS A 298 -0.49 20.42 -16.00
CA CYS A 298 -1.91 20.16 -15.81
C CYS A 298 -2.69 19.94 -17.12
N VAL A 299 -2.03 19.54 -18.22
CA VAL A 299 -2.70 19.20 -19.48
C VAL A 299 -3.22 17.76 -19.43
N ARG A 300 -4.55 17.63 -19.50
CA ARG A 300 -5.23 16.33 -19.58
C ARG A 300 -5.37 15.87 -21.02
N GLU A 301 -4.75 14.74 -21.34
CA GLU A 301 -5.01 13.96 -22.54
C GLU A 301 -6.10 12.90 -22.30
N SER A 302 -6.65 12.35 -23.38
CA SER A 302 -7.68 11.32 -23.30
C SER A 302 -7.50 10.25 -24.37
N TYR A 303 -8.11 9.09 -24.16
CA TYR A 303 -8.05 7.97 -25.11
C TYR A 303 -8.57 8.32 -26.52
N ASP A 304 -9.34 9.42 -26.65
CA ASP A 304 -9.82 9.92 -27.94
C ASP A 304 -8.66 10.44 -28.82
N THR A 305 -7.50 10.78 -28.23
CA THR A 305 -6.35 11.38 -28.93
C THR A 305 -5.08 10.52 -28.94
N CYS A 306 -4.97 9.55 -28.05
CA CYS A 306 -3.79 8.68 -27.91
C CYS A 306 -4.16 7.36 -27.21
N SER A 307 -3.29 6.34 -27.33
CA SER A 307 -3.43 5.13 -26.50
C SER A 307 -2.91 5.42 -25.09
N ILE A 308 -3.72 5.14 -24.08
CA ILE A 308 -3.42 5.43 -22.66
C ILE A 308 -3.59 4.17 -21.84
N GLU A 309 -2.63 3.92 -20.96
CA GLU A 309 -2.76 2.96 -19.89
C GLU A 309 -1.95 3.41 -18.67
N VAL A 310 -2.65 3.64 -17.57
CA VAL A 310 -2.07 3.92 -16.26
C VAL A 310 -2.34 2.71 -15.38
N ARG A 311 -1.30 2.09 -14.83
CA ARG A 311 -1.42 0.96 -13.91
C ARG A 311 -0.68 1.27 -12.62
N SER A 312 -1.26 0.92 -11.48
CA SER A 312 -0.56 0.93 -10.20
C SER A 312 -0.50 -0.46 -9.59
N GLU A 313 0.63 -0.77 -8.98
CA GLU A 313 0.83 -1.93 -8.13
C GLU A 313 1.27 -1.44 -6.76
N TYR A 314 0.48 -1.78 -5.74
CA TYR A 314 0.73 -1.42 -4.35
C TYR A 314 0.90 -2.69 -3.51
N ALA A 315 2.00 -2.76 -2.77
CA ALA A 315 2.25 -3.77 -1.75
C ALA A 315 3.03 -3.08 -0.63
N TYR A 316 2.34 -2.72 0.47
CA TYR A 316 2.87 -1.85 1.51
C TYR A 316 4.25 -2.33 2.01
N PRO A 317 5.26 -1.43 2.09
CA PRO A 317 5.18 0.02 1.93
C PRO A 317 5.40 0.52 0.49
N LEU A 318 5.48 -0.36 -0.49
CA LEU A 318 5.87 -0.01 -1.86
C LEU A 318 4.67 0.27 -2.76
N LYS A 319 4.84 1.26 -3.63
CA LYS A 319 3.89 1.57 -4.70
C LYS A 319 4.63 1.88 -5.99
N ARG A 320 4.25 1.21 -7.07
CA ARG A 320 4.74 1.46 -8.42
C ARG A 320 3.60 1.93 -9.30
N ILE A 321 3.87 2.90 -10.16
CA ILE A 321 2.93 3.38 -11.16
C ILE A 321 3.62 3.31 -12.51
N SER A 322 2.99 2.67 -13.49
CA SER A 322 3.44 2.64 -14.87
C SER A 322 2.44 3.40 -15.73
N VAL A 323 2.93 4.33 -16.53
CA VAL A 323 2.15 5.24 -17.35
C VAL A 323 2.60 5.06 -18.80
N ARG A 324 1.73 4.46 -19.62
CA ARG A 324 1.96 4.25 -21.04
C ARG A 324 1.12 5.22 -21.86
N ARG A 325 1.81 5.95 -22.75
CA ARG A 325 1.23 6.84 -23.75
C ARG A 325 1.76 6.44 -25.12
N ASN A 326 0.89 5.90 -25.98
CA ASN A 326 1.28 5.26 -27.23
C ASN A 326 2.40 4.21 -26.97
N ASP A 327 3.57 4.41 -27.56
CA ASP A 327 4.74 3.53 -27.42
C ASP A 327 5.75 4.00 -26.35
N THR A 328 5.42 5.05 -25.59
CA THR A 328 6.29 5.59 -24.52
C THR A 328 5.76 5.21 -23.15
N THR A 329 6.65 4.69 -22.29
CA THR A 329 6.33 4.37 -20.90
C THR A 329 7.13 5.27 -19.95
N ARG A 330 6.48 5.71 -18.88
CA ARG A 330 7.11 6.33 -17.71
C ARG A 330 6.74 5.53 -16.48
N ASP A 331 7.74 5.17 -15.69
CA ASP A 331 7.54 4.43 -14.46
C ASP A 331 7.88 5.29 -13.26
N PHE A 332 7.16 5.06 -12.17
CA PHE A 332 7.35 5.70 -10.88
C PHE A 332 7.42 4.63 -9.80
N SER A 333 8.24 4.87 -8.79
CA SER A 333 8.31 4.02 -7.60
C SER A 333 8.36 4.89 -6.35
N TYR A 334 7.56 4.54 -5.37
CA TYR A 334 7.45 5.26 -4.10
C TYR A 334 7.46 4.25 -2.96
N ASN A 335 7.92 4.73 -1.80
CA ASN A 335 7.72 4.04 -0.54
C ASN A 335 6.86 4.92 0.34
N VAL A 336 5.60 4.51 0.45
CA VAL A 336 4.52 5.31 1.04
C VAL A 336 4.56 5.35 2.56
N ALA A 337 5.42 4.55 3.22
CA ALA A 337 5.55 4.58 4.67
C ALA A 337 6.22 5.87 5.15
N TYR A 338 7.20 6.38 4.40
CA TYR A 338 7.91 7.62 4.73
C TYR A 338 7.65 8.77 3.75
N ASP A 339 7.21 8.45 2.53
CA ASP A 339 6.77 9.43 1.53
C ASP A 339 5.30 9.18 1.19
N PRO A 340 4.38 9.39 2.16
CA PRO A 340 2.95 9.13 1.97
C PRO A 340 2.30 10.04 0.92
N LEU A 341 2.98 11.15 0.57
CA LEU A 341 2.54 12.09 -0.47
C LEU A 341 3.16 11.76 -1.84
N GLU A 342 4.00 10.73 -1.93
CA GLU A 342 4.63 10.27 -3.17
C GLU A 342 5.36 11.40 -3.91
N ARG A 343 6.15 12.20 -3.20
CA ARG A 343 6.90 13.34 -3.75
C ARG A 343 8.25 12.94 -4.33
N GLU A 344 8.87 11.88 -3.82
CA GLU A 344 10.18 11.41 -4.25
C GLU A 344 10.03 10.15 -5.11
N ASN A 345 10.16 10.29 -6.43
CA ASN A 345 10.22 9.15 -7.32
C ASN A 345 11.57 8.43 -7.17
N LEU A 346 11.56 7.21 -6.63
CA LEU A 346 12.74 6.40 -6.36
C LEU A 346 13.44 5.88 -7.63
N LEU A 347 12.82 6.05 -8.81
CA LEU A 347 13.41 5.70 -10.10
C LEU A 347 14.13 6.87 -10.78
N GLU A 348 13.96 8.10 -10.29
CA GLU A 348 14.68 9.24 -10.85
C GLU A 348 16.18 9.15 -10.52
N GLU A 349 17.01 9.33 -11.54
CA GLU A 349 18.45 9.20 -11.44
C GLU A 349 19.05 10.33 -10.59
N GLY A 350 19.33 10.02 -9.32
CA GLY A 350 20.26 10.77 -8.49
C GLY A 350 21.63 10.10 -8.49
N VAL A 351 22.71 10.88 -8.43
CA VAL A 351 24.05 10.32 -8.16
C VAL A 351 24.03 9.71 -6.76
N VAL A 352 24.08 8.38 -6.67
CA VAL A 352 24.23 7.70 -5.38
C VAL A 352 25.67 7.88 -4.89
N ALA A 353 25.86 8.86 -4.02
CA ALA A 353 27.12 9.08 -3.31
C ALA A 353 27.34 7.94 -2.28
N GLY A 354 28.17 6.98 -2.66
CA GLY A 354 28.52 5.80 -1.87
C GLY A 354 29.75 5.10 -2.45
N GLU A 355 30.33 4.17 -1.70
CA GLU A 355 31.41 3.31 -2.18
C GLU A 355 30.86 2.03 -2.83
N ASP A 356 31.73 1.21 -3.43
CA ASP A 356 31.31 -0.08 -3.96
C ASP A 356 31.21 -1.12 -2.84
N ILE A 357 30.13 -1.92 -2.88
CA ILE A 357 29.84 -2.97 -1.91
C ILE A 357 30.24 -4.33 -2.50
N SER A 358 30.78 -5.23 -1.67
CA SER A 358 30.80 -6.67 -1.98
C SER A 358 29.62 -7.35 -1.30
N PHE A 359 28.63 -7.76 -2.07
CA PHE A 359 27.52 -8.57 -1.58
C PHE A 359 27.90 -10.06 -1.57
N VAL A 360 27.70 -10.74 -0.46
CA VAL A 360 27.92 -12.18 -0.32
C VAL A 360 26.59 -12.87 -0.06
N VAL A 361 26.24 -13.83 -0.92
CA VAL A 361 24.96 -14.55 -0.84
C VAL A 361 25.25 -16.05 -0.85
N ALA A 362 24.79 -16.76 0.18
CA ALA A 362 24.78 -18.21 0.20
C ALA A 362 23.54 -18.68 -0.58
N VAL A 363 23.76 -19.48 -1.64
CA VAL A 363 22.71 -19.88 -2.57
C VAL A 363 22.40 -21.35 -2.37
N ASN A 364 21.19 -21.67 -1.89
CA ASN A 364 20.73 -23.05 -1.82
C ASN A 364 19.48 -23.33 -2.67
N ASP A 365 18.83 -22.28 -3.17
CA ASP A 365 17.70 -22.34 -4.11
C ASP A 365 17.83 -21.19 -5.11
N ASP A 366 18.16 -21.55 -6.35
CA ASP A 366 18.31 -20.65 -7.49
C ASP A 366 17.05 -19.81 -7.77
N GLU A 367 15.87 -20.39 -7.63
CA GLU A 367 14.61 -19.69 -7.90
C GLU A 367 14.29 -18.73 -6.77
N GLU A 368 14.54 -19.10 -5.52
CA GLU A 368 14.42 -18.19 -4.36
C GLU A 368 15.36 -16.98 -4.54
N LEU A 369 16.60 -17.20 -4.97
CA LEU A 369 17.56 -16.12 -5.29
C LEU A 369 17.07 -15.21 -6.41
N ARG A 370 16.61 -15.79 -7.55
CA ARG A 370 16.15 -15.03 -8.72
C ARG A 370 14.93 -14.19 -8.43
N ASN A 371 13.97 -14.74 -7.67
CA ASN A 371 12.71 -14.07 -7.36
C ASN A 371 12.86 -12.96 -6.30
N ASN A 372 13.96 -12.95 -5.54
CA ASN A 372 14.19 -12.03 -4.44
C ASN A 372 15.45 -11.17 -4.64
N PHE A 373 16.62 -11.59 -4.14
CA PHE A 373 17.79 -10.71 -4.08
C PHE A 373 18.23 -10.22 -5.47
N LEU A 374 18.25 -11.10 -6.48
CA LEU A 374 18.62 -10.69 -7.84
C LEU A 374 17.54 -9.85 -8.54
N ALA A 375 16.31 -9.80 -8.02
CA ALA A 375 15.28 -8.87 -8.51
C ALA A 375 15.50 -7.43 -8.00
N SER A 376 16.28 -7.26 -6.92
CA SER A 376 16.61 -5.98 -6.32
C SER A 376 17.37 -5.07 -7.32
N PRO A 377 17.01 -3.78 -7.46
CA PRO A 377 17.73 -2.85 -8.34
C PRO A 377 19.22 -2.75 -8.03
N VAL A 378 19.59 -2.74 -6.75
CA VAL A 378 21.00 -2.67 -6.30
C VAL A 378 21.83 -3.87 -6.76
N ALA A 379 21.21 -5.04 -6.93
CA ALA A 379 21.87 -6.23 -7.47
C ALA A 379 21.94 -6.19 -9.01
N ARG A 380 20.92 -5.63 -9.69
CA ARG A 380 20.85 -5.55 -11.16
C ARG A 380 21.73 -4.44 -11.76
N GLY A 381 22.06 -3.40 -10.99
CA GLY A 381 22.78 -2.22 -11.48
C GLY A 381 24.23 -2.46 -11.92
N GLY A 382 24.84 -3.61 -11.61
CA GLY A 382 26.19 -3.99 -12.04
C GLY A 382 27.34 -3.20 -11.42
N ARG A 383 27.05 -2.19 -10.58
CA ARG A 383 28.05 -1.38 -9.84
C ARG A 383 28.79 -2.20 -8.78
N HIS A 384 28.06 -3.01 -8.03
CA HIS A 384 28.58 -3.71 -6.86
C HIS A 384 29.07 -5.12 -7.22
N GLU A 385 29.99 -5.64 -6.43
CA GLU A 385 30.44 -7.02 -6.57
C GLU A 385 29.39 -7.97 -5.99
N LEU A 386 29.02 -9.01 -6.74
CA LEU A 386 28.17 -10.10 -6.28
C LEU A 386 28.99 -11.39 -6.14
N LEU A 387 29.14 -11.88 -4.91
CA LEU A 387 29.73 -13.16 -4.57
C LEU A 387 28.62 -14.17 -4.23
N LEU A 388 28.13 -14.84 -5.27
CA LEU A 388 27.16 -15.92 -5.13
C LEU A 388 27.91 -17.22 -4.82
N VAL A 389 27.62 -17.82 -3.67
CA VAL A 389 28.29 -19.04 -3.19
C VAL A 389 27.30 -20.19 -3.15
N GLU A 390 27.41 -21.06 -4.15
CA GLU A 390 26.57 -22.24 -4.32
C GLU A 390 26.73 -23.24 -3.16
N ASN A 391 25.61 -23.54 -2.51
CA ASN A 391 25.43 -24.55 -1.49
C ASN A 391 24.06 -25.26 -1.63
N PRO A 392 23.73 -25.81 -2.82
CA PRO A 392 22.43 -26.43 -3.07
C PRO A 392 22.17 -27.56 -2.08
N GLY A 393 21.00 -27.54 -1.45
CA GLY A 393 20.62 -28.52 -0.41
C GLY A 393 21.59 -28.60 0.77
N ASN A 394 22.35 -27.53 1.04
CA ASN A 394 23.37 -27.47 2.09
C ASN A 394 24.46 -28.57 1.97
N SER A 395 24.81 -28.95 0.74
CA SER A 395 25.67 -30.10 0.46
C SER A 395 27.18 -29.81 0.43
N ARG A 396 27.58 -28.55 0.21
CA ARG A 396 28.98 -28.14 0.08
C ARG A 396 29.55 -27.60 1.39
N TYR A 397 28.72 -26.89 2.15
CA TYR A 397 29.04 -26.37 3.46
C TYR A 397 27.99 -26.82 4.45
N GLU A 398 28.42 -27.35 5.59
CA GLU A 398 27.56 -27.71 6.74
C GLU A 398 27.40 -26.54 7.72
N SER A 399 28.11 -25.42 7.48
CA SER A 399 28.07 -24.20 8.28
C SER A 399 28.00 -22.97 7.39
N ILE A 400 27.04 -22.09 7.66
CA ILE A 400 26.95 -20.80 6.98
C ILE A 400 28.08 -19.86 7.39
N SER A 401 28.53 -19.93 8.65
CA SER A 401 29.67 -19.14 9.13
C SER A 401 30.97 -19.56 8.43
N ALA A 402 31.19 -20.86 8.22
CA ALA A 402 32.34 -21.33 7.44
C ALA A 402 32.28 -20.86 5.98
N LEU A 403 31.10 -20.93 5.36
CA LEU A 403 30.86 -20.44 4.00
C LEU A 403 31.16 -18.94 3.90
N TYR A 404 30.60 -18.12 4.78
CA TYR A 404 30.82 -16.67 4.79
C TYR A 404 32.26 -16.30 5.14
N SER A 405 32.91 -17.03 6.04
CA SER A 405 34.34 -16.86 6.36
C SER A 405 35.22 -17.07 5.14
N GLU A 406 35.00 -18.16 4.38
CA GLU A 406 35.72 -18.39 3.12
C GLU A 406 35.41 -17.31 2.08
N ALA A 407 34.13 -16.98 1.88
CA ALA A 407 33.70 -16.00 0.89
C ALA A 407 34.25 -14.58 1.19
N PHE A 408 34.39 -14.22 2.46
CA PHE A 408 34.93 -12.94 2.90
C PHE A 408 36.36 -12.71 2.41
N THR A 409 37.17 -13.77 2.32
CA THR A 409 38.55 -13.68 1.78
C THR A 409 38.61 -13.31 0.30
N ARG A 410 37.52 -13.55 -0.44
CA ARG A 410 37.38 -13.30 -1.88
C ARG A 410 36.79 -11.92 -2.19
N ALA A 411 36.22 -11.23 -1.19
CA ALA A 411 35.63 -9.91 -1.36
C ALA A 411 36.68 -8.88 -1.79
N LYS A 412 36.34 -8.04 -2.78
CA LYS A 412 37.22 -6.99 -3.29
C LYS A 412 37.11 -5.69 -2.51
N ASN A 413 35.91 -5.35 -2.05
CA ASN A 413 35.63 -4.06 -1.41
C ASN A 413 35.79 -4.13 0.11
N ASP A 414 35.99 -2.96 0.75
CA ASP A 414 36.11 -2.86 2.21
C ASP A 414 34.75 -3.04 2.91
N LEU A 415 33.68 -2.51 2.31
CA LEU A 415 32.32 -2.74 2.78
C LEU A 415 31.77 -4.05 2.21
N VAL A 416 31.53 -5.01 3.10
CA VAL A 416 30.98 -6.33 2.74
C VAL A 416 29.63 -6.52 3.40
N ILE A 417 28.62 -6.86 2.60
CA ILE A 417 27.25 -7.09 3.05
C ILE A 417 26.86 -8.54 2.75
N PHE A 418 26.60 -9.31 3.80
CA PHE A 418 26.10 -10.67 3.74
C PHE A 418 24.58 -10.62 3.71
N VAL A 419 23.96 -11.27 2.73
CA VAL A 419 22.53 -11.15 2.45
C VAL A 419 21.93 -12.54 2.28
N HIS A 420 20.75 -12.77 2.86
CA HIS A 420 19.96 -13.95 2.52
C HIS A 420 19.48 -13.86 1.07
N GLN A 421 19.43 -15.00 0.37
CA GLN A 421 18.97 -15.05 -1.02
C GLN A 421 17.51 -14.60 -1.20
N ASP A 422 16.71 -14.66 -0.14
CA ASP A 422 15.27 -14.40 -0.09
C ASP A 422 14.89 -12.96 0.36
N LEU A 423 15.87 -12.06 0.40
CA LEU A 423 15.64 -10.63 0.62
C LEU A 423 15.34 -9.90 -0.68
N TYR A 424 14.43 -8.95 -0.61
CA TYR A 424 14.26 -7.94 -1.66
C TYR A 424 14.64 -6.56 -1.14
N LEU A 425 15.63 -5.94 -1.79
CA LEU A 425 16.11 -4.58 -1.52
C LEU A 425 15.54 -3.67 -2.61
N TYR A 426 14.59 -2.81 -2.23
CA TYR A 426 13.74 -2.06 -3.15
C TYR A 426 14.43 -0.87 -3.85
N ASP A 427 13.67 -0.18 -4.72
CA ASP A 427 14.13 1.03 -5.43
C ASP A 427 14.59 2.10 -4.44
N GLY A 428 15.74 2.75 -4.68
CA GLY A 428 16.29 3.76 -3.77
C GLY A 428 16.97 3.22 -2.49
N TRP A 429 17.04 1.90 -2.30
CA TRP A 429 17.69 1.29 -1.13
C TRP A 429 19.14 1.78 -0.91
N GLU A 430 19.95 1.86 -1.98
CA GLU A 430 21.36 2.24 -1.91
C GLU A 430 21.54 3.66 -1.35
N LYS A 431 20.72 4.61 -1.83
CA LYS A 431 20.72 6.00 -1.35
C LYS A 431 20.42 6.07 0.16
N ARG A 432 19.43 5.30 0.62
CA ARG A 432 19.04 5.22 2.03
C ARG A 432 20.12 4.59 2.90
N PHE A 433 20.61 3.44 2.48
CA PHE A 433 21.69 2.72 3.14
C PHE A 433 22.91 3.63 3.35
N PHE A 434 23.37 4.33 2.30
CA PHE A 434 24.52 5.24 2.44
C PHE A 434 24.21 6.52 3.23
N CYS A 435 22.95 6.98 3.29
CA CYS A 435 22.57 8.08 4.17
C CYS A 435 22.72 7.66 5.63
N GLY A 436 22.09 6.54 6.01
CA GLY A 436 22.20 5.99 7.37
C GLY A 436 23.64 5.63 7.72
N LEU A 437 24.41 5.06 6.78
CA LEU A 437 25.80 4.70 7.03
C LEU A 437 26.67 5.93 7.29
N ARG A 438 26.48 7.04 6.57
CA ARG A 438 27.20 8.29 6.85
C ARG A 438 26.86 8.84 8.23
N GLU A 439 25.58 8.87 8.59
CA GLU A 439 25.14 9.29 9.92
C GLU A 439 25.77 8.42 11.02
N LEU A 440 25.82 7.11 10.81
CA LEU A 440 26.51 6.18 11.71
C LEU A 440 28.01 6.46 11.78
N GLU A 441 28.69 6.67 10.66
CA GLU A 441 30.14 6.87 10.63
C GLU A 441 30.58 8.22 11.24
N GLU A 442 29.70 9.22 11.23
CA GLU A 442 29.88 10.45 12.00
C GLU A 442 29.79 10.21 13.52
N MET A 443 28.94 9.28 13.94
CA MET A 443 28.74 8.93 15.36
C MET A 443 29.78 7.92 15.89
N ASP A 444 30.07 6.88 15.13
CA ASP A 444 31.02 5.81 15.44
C ASP A 444 31.76 5.37 14.16
N PRO A 445 32.93 5.94 13.85
CA PRO A 445 33.72 5.55 12.68
C PRO A 445 34.37 4.16 12.82
N GLN A 446 34.24 3.52 14.00
CA GLN A 446 34.75 2.20 14.31
C GLN A 446 33.59 1.23 14.59
N TRP A 447 32.42 1.46 14.00
CA TRP A 447 31.30 0.53 14.08
C TRP A 447 31.70 -0.89 13.65
N GLY A 448 31.09 -1.91 14.26
CA GLY A 448 31.46 -3.29 14.06
C GLY A 448 30.61 -4.01 13.03
N VAL A 449 29.33 -4.14 13.31
CA VAL A 449 28.35 -4.85 12.48
C VAL A 449 27.12 -3.96 12.29
N ILE A 450 26.57 -3.94 11.09
CA ILE A 450 25.31 -3.25 10.79
C ILE A 450 24.27 -4.21 10.23
N GLY A 451 22.99 -3.91 10.41
CA GLY A 451 21.91 -4.67 9.79
C GLY A 451 20.56 -3.95 9.87
N PRO A 452 19.50 -4.48 9.23
CA PRO A 452 18.20 -3.79 9.16
C PRO A 452 17.46 -3.82 10.49
N VAL A 453 17.70 -4.84 11.31
CA VAL A 453 17.02 -5.01 12.60
C VAL A 453 17.92 -5.74 13.60
N GLY A 454 17.82 -5.31 14.87
CA GLY A 454 18.51 -5.94 15.98
C GLY A 454 17.73 -5.86 17.29
N ALA A 455 18.14 -6.68 18.25
CA ALA A 455 17.57 -6.70 19.59
C ALA A 455 18.40 -5.84 20.55
N LEU A 456 17.74 -5.11 21.44
CA LEU A 456 18.39 -4.46 22.57
C LEU A 456 18.81 -5.50 23.61
N GLY A 457 19.69 -5.12 24.53
CA GLY A 457 20.11 -6.00 25.63
C GLY A 457 18.95 -6.43 26.52
N VAL A 458 19.12 -7.56 27.21
CA VAL A 458 18.11 -8.11 28.11
C VAL A 458 17.95 -7.21 29.34
N ILE A 459 16.73 -6.73 29.58
CA ILE A 459 16.37 -5.98 30.80
C ILE A 459 15.35 -6.82 31.57
N ALA A 460 15.69 -7.18 32.82
CA ALA A 460 14.86 -8.02 33.66
C ALA A 460 13.47 -7.40 33.88
N GLY A 461 12.42 -8.18 33.61
CA GLY A 461 11.03 -7.74 33.74
C GLY A 461 10.49 -6.93 32.57
N GLU A 462 11.31 -6.62 31.56
CA GLU A 462 10.86 -5.93 30.35
C GLU A 462 10.65 -6.89 29.17
N LYS A 463 9.73 -6.53 28.27
CA LYS A 463 9.55 -7.24 27.02
C LYS A 463 10.75 -6.95 26.10
N LYS A 464 11.12 -7.95 25.29
CA LYS A 464 12.12 -7.81 24.22
C LYS A 464 11.80 -6.59 23.36
N GLN A 465 12.80 -5.72 23.20
CA GLN A 465 12.71 -4.52 22.38
C GLN A 465 13.61 -4.67 21.16
N LEU A 466 13.08 -4.32 19.99
CA LEU A 466 13.82 -4.31 18.74
C LEU A 466 14.05 -2.88 18.27
N ARG A 467 15.06 -2.69 17.43
CA ARG A 467 15.28 -1.50 16.62
C ARG A 467 15.54 -1.92 15.20
N GLY A 468 14.96 -1.23 14.24
CA GLY A 468 15.18 -1.54 12.84
C GLY A 468 14.10 -1.08 11.90
N HIS A 469 14.29 -1.39 10.63
CA HIS A 469 13.36 -1.14 9.55
C HIS A 469 13.37 -2.36 8.62
N TRP A 470 12.28 -3.13 8.59
CA TRP A 470 12.20 -4.37 7.81
C TRP A 470 10.75 -4.77 7.50
N SER A 471 10.59 -5.68 6.56
CA SER A 471 9.36 -6.46 6.41
C SER A 471 9.67 -7.94 6.53
N ASP A 472 8.77 -8.68 7.14
CA ASP A 472 8.76 -10.14 7.17
C ASP A 472 7.33 -10.64 6.94
N PRO A 473 7.04 -11.96 6.85
CA PRO A 473 5.66 -12.44 6.62
C PRO A 473 4.61 -12.10 7.69
N SER A 474 4.97 -11.33 8.73
CA SER A 474 4.07 -10.73 9.71
C SER A 474 3.68 -9.29 9.38
N GLY A 475 4.32 -8.65 8.39
CA GLY A 475 4.03 -7.28 7.97
C GLY A 475 5.28 -6.41 7.86
N TYR A 476 5.03 -5.10 7.76
CA TYR A 476 6.03 -4.03 7.76
C TYR A 476 6.31 -3.54 9.18
N HIS A 477 7.57 -3.25 9.50
CA HIS A 477 8.02 -2.81 10.81
C HIS A 477 9.00 -1.63 10.69
N PHE A 478 8.79 -0.61 11.52
CA PHE A 478 9.73 0.50 11.73
C PHE A 478 9.82 0.82 13.22
N GLU A 479 10.96 0.48 13.82
CA GLU A 479 11.25 0.59 15.24
C GLU A 479 12.46 1.52 15.44
N GLY A 480 12.18 2.83 15.47
CA GLY A 480 13.20 3.89 15.57
C GLY A 480 13.56 4.29 17.02
N PRO A 481 14.46 5.28 17.19
CA PRO A 481 15.21 5.99 16.13
C PRO A 481 16.31 5.11 15.50
N LEU A 482 16.78 5.46 14.30
CA LEU A 482 17.90 4.81 13.60
C LEU A 482 18.90 5.89 13.12
N PRO A 483 20.22 5.59 13.02
CA PRO A 483 20.88 4.36 13.48
C PRO A 483 20.81 4.18 15.00
N HIS A 484 20.80 2.94 15.48
CA HIS A 484 20.71 2.62 16.90
C HIS A 484 21.62 1.47 17.31
N GLU A 485 22.33 1.62 18.43
CA GLU A 485 23.15 0.54 18.98
C GLU A 485 22.26 -0.61 19.47
N VAL A 486 22.57 -1.82 19.03
CA VAL A 486 21.86 -3.05 19.39
C VAL A 486 22.85 -4.06 19.96
N GLU A 487 22.36 -4.96 20.82
CA GLU A 487 23.20 -6.05 21.35
C GLU A 487 23.51 -7.08 20.28
N SER A 488 22.54 -7.34 19.41
CA SER A 488 22.66 -8.32 18.33
C SER A 488 21.83 -7.94 17.12
N LEU A 489 22.26 -8.41 15.95
CA LEU A 489 21.57 -8.20 14.68
C LEU A 489 20.95 -9.51 14.18
N ASP A 490 19.83 -9.37 13.48
CA ASP A 490 19.20 -10.46 12.75
C ASP A 490 20.05 -10.89 11.55
N GLU A 491 19.95 -12.15 11.19
CA GLU A 491 20.82 -12.80 10.22
C GLU A 491 20.51 -12.46 8.75
N GLN A 492 19.35 -11.84 8.48
CA GLN A 492 18.88 -11.57 7.12
C GLN A 492 19.87 -10.74 6.30
N LEU A 493 20.47 -9.72 6.92
CA LEU A 493 21.46 -8.86 6.30
C LEU A 493 22.43 -8.37 7.37
N LEU A 494 23.72 -8.64 7.16
CA LEU A 494 24.79 -8.22 8.06
C LEU A 494 25.88 -7.50 7.25
N GLY A 495 26.28 -6.32 7.67
CA GLY A 495 27.35 -5.54 7.05
C GLY A 495 28.55 -5.38 7.96
N VAL A 496 29.76 -5.44 7.40
CA VAL A 496 31.02 -5.22 8.11
C VAL A 496 32.01 -4.41 7.26
N ARG A 497 32.95 -3.76 7.95
CA ARG A 497 34.18 -3.20 7.36
C ARG A 497 35.30 -4.22 7.46
N ARG A 498 35.92 -4.60 6.34
CA ARG A 498 37.07 -5.51 6.34
C ARG A 498 38.21 -4.99 7.19
N ARG A 499 38.49 -3.68 7.09
CA ARG A 499 39.53 -3.02 7.89
C ARG A 499 39.33 -3.11 9.41
N ASN A 500 38.11 -3.37 9.90
CA ASN A 500 37.81 -3.50 11.32
C ASN A 500 38.05 -4.94 11.86
N GLY A 501 38.40 -5.90 10.99
CA GLY A 501 38.85 -7.23 11.42
C GLY A 501 37.79 -8.07 12.13
N ILE A 502 36.50 -7.85 11.83
CA ILE A 502 35.38 -8.64 12.34
C ILE A 502 35.09 -9.75 11.33
N GLU A 503 35.09 -10.99 11.80
CA GLU A 503 35.06 -12.19 10.95
C GLU A 503 34.10 -13.22 11.53
N PHE A 504 33.50 -14.03 10.65
CA PHE A 504 32.70 -15.18 11.05
C PHE A 504 33.57 -16.29 11.64
N ASP A 505 33.10 -16.89 12.72
CA ASP A 505 33.70 -18.09 13.29
C ASP A 505 33.37 -19.33 12.45
N ALA A 506 34.34 -19.81 11.67
CA ALA A 506 34.19 -21.00 10.85
C ALA A 506 33.88 -22.28 11.66
N GLY A 507 34.09 -22.26 12.99
CA GLY A 507 33.73 -23.36 13.89
C GLY A 507 32.26 -23.41 14.32
N LEU A 508 31.47 -22.34 14.09
CA LEU A 508 30.05 -22.32 14.44
C LEU A 508 29.29 -23.32 13.54
N PRO A 509 28.64 -24.38 14.07
CA PRO A 509 27.94 -25.35 13.25
C PRO A 509 26.61 -24.79 12.71
N GLY A 510 26.14 -25.36 11.60
CA GLY A 510 24.78 -25.12 11.10
C GLY A 510 24.57 -23.75 10.44
N PHE A 511 23.31 -23.34 10.35
CA PHE A 511 22.87 -22.19 9.56
C PHE A 511 22.18 -21.10 10.42
N HIS A 512 22.43 -21.11 11.74
CA HIS A 512 21.77 -20.25 12.71
C HIS A 512 22.77 -19.61 13.68
N CYS A 513 22.32 -18.59 14.40
CA CYS A 513 23.05 -17.89 15.46
C CYS A 513 24.33 -17.17 15.03
N TYR A 514 24.58 -17.05 13.73
CA TYR A 514 25.79 -16.40 13.23
C TYR A 514 25.72 -14.87 13.33
N GLY A 515 24.52 -14.28 13.38
CA GLY A 515 24.35 -12.84 13.62
C GLY A 515 24.74 -12.45 15.04
N ILE A 516 24.23 -13.16 16.04
CA ILE A 516 24.62 -12.94 17.45
C ILE A 516 26.10 -13.26 17.68
N ASP A 517 26.63 -14.34 17.09
CA ASP A 517 28.05 -14.66 17.21
C ASP A 517 28.94 -13.54 16.65
N LEU A 518 28.59 -12.99 15.49
CA LEU A 518 29.31 -11.88 14.86
C LEU A 518 29.21 -10.59 15.69
N SER A 519 28.03 -10.26 16.20
CA SER A 519 27.82 -9.09 17.07
C SER A 519 28.62 -9.19 18.38
N LEU A 520 28.66 -10.36 19.02
CA LEU A 520 29.44 -10.58 20.23
C LEU A 520 30.94 -10.65 19.95
N ALA A 521 31.36 -11.16 18.79
CA ALA A 521 32.75 -11.09 18.33
C ALA A 521 33.20 -9.64 18.09
N ALA A 522 32.33 -8.79 17.54
CA ALA A 522 32.59 -7.36 17.42
C ALA A 522 32.72 -6.71 18.80
N ARG A 523 31.81 -7.01 19.74
CA ARG A 523 31.86 -6.52 21.13
C ARG A 523 33.15 -6.92 21.84
N GLU A 524 33.60 -8.16 21.69
CA GLU A 524 34.86 -8.66 22.24
C GLU A 524 36.07 -7.85 21.78
N ARG A 525 36.03 -7.36 20.54
CA ARG A 525 37.07 -6.53 19.92
C ARG A 525 36.88 -5.04 20.19
N GLY A 526 35.90 -4.65 20.99
CA GLY A 526 35.62 -3.25 21.35
C GLY A 526 34.76 -2.49 20.34
N HIS A 527 34.16 -3.18 19.37
CA HIS A 527 33.26 -2.60 18.38
C HIS A 527 31.80 -2.80 18.75
N LYS A 528 30.90 -1.97 18.20
CA LYS A 528 29.46 -2.00 18.47
C LYS A 528 28.65 -2.49 17.26
N SER A 529 27.46 -3.03 17.52
CA SER A 529 26.51 -3.40 16.46
C SER A 529 25.40 -2.36 16.36
N TYR A 530 24.96 -2.06 15.13
CA TYR A 530 23.95 -1.03 14.89
C TYR A 530 22.83 -1.50 13.95
N ALA A 531 21.58 -1.29 14.37
CA ALA A 531 20.46 -1.29 13.45
C ALA A 531 20.50 0.01 12.63
N LEU A 532 20.41 -0.11 11.30
CA LEU A 532 20.49 0.99 10.34
C LEU A 532 19.14 1.15 9.61
N ASP A 533 18.83 2.35 9.13
CA ASP A 533 17.72 2.54 8.18
C ASP A 533 18.08 1.99 6.80
N CYS A 534 18.07 0.66 6.68
CA CYS A 534 18.37 -0.07 5.44
C CYS A 534 17.32 -1.14 5.15
N TYR A 535 16.06 -0.71 5.01
CA TYR A 535 14.89 -1.58 4.84
C TYR A 535 15.15 -2.79 3.94
N ALA A 536 14.90 -3.98 4.50
CA ALA A 536 14.97 -5.25 3.80
C ALA A 536 13.61 -5.96 3.89
N TRP A 537 13.12 -6.47 2.77
CA TRP A 537 11.91 -7.29 2.74
C TRP A 537 12.30 -8.77 2.73
N HIS A 538 12.28 -9.38 3.91
CA HIS A 538 12.60 -10.78 4.11
C HIS A 538 11.40 -11.66 3.74
N LYS A 539 11.66 -12.69 2.91
CA LYS A 539 10.63 -13.55 2.31
C LYS A 539 9.65 -12.76 1.45
N PHE A 540 10.16 -11.95 0.52
CA PHE A 540 9.29 -11.21 -0.39
C PHE A 540 8.49 -12.16 -1.30
N LYS A 541 9.16 -13.06 -2.03
CA LYS A 541 8.53 -14.06 -2.90
C LYS A 541 8.99 -15.48 -2.58
N ASP A 542 8.11 -16.45 -2.82
CA ASP A 542 8.45 -17.87 -2.82
C ASP A 542 9.22 -18.29 -4.09
N SER A 543 9.67 -19.54 -4.15
CA SER A 543 10.39 -20.09 -5.32
C SER A 543 9.51 -20.18 -6.57
N GLU A 544 8.18 -20.03 -6.46
CA GLU A 544 7.25 -19.93 -7.60
C GLU A 544 7.01 -18.47 -8.05
N GLY A 545 7.69 -17.50 -7.42
CA GLY A 545 7.60 -16.07 -7.72
C GLY A 545 6.35 -15.38 -7.16
N ARG A 546 5.63 -16.03 -6.24
CA ARG A 546 4.42 -15.47 -5.61
C ARG A 546 4.78 -14.72 -4.34
N LEU A 547 4.09 -13.60 -4.10
CA LEU A 547 4.24 -12.81 -2.87
C LEU A 547 3.90 -13.67 -1.65
N VAL A 548 4.76 -13.69 -0.63
CA VAL A 548 4.47 -14.36 0.64
C VAL A 548 3.56 -13.46 1.48
N GLU A 549 2.25 -13.69 1.36
CA GLU A 549 1.23 -12.83 1.97
C GLU A 549 1.20 -12.88 3.52
N ARG A 550 1.48 -14.06 4.10
CA ARG A 550 1.42 -14.30 5.56
C ARG A 550 2.33 -15.47 5.98
N ARG A 551 2.58 -15.61 7.29
CA ARG A 551 3.45 -16.65 7.87
C ARG A 551 3.11 -18.07 7.41
N GLU A 552 1.82 -18.41 7.29
CA GLU A 552 1.34 -19.74 6.94
C GLU A 552 1.70 -20.16 5.50
N ARG A 553 2.01 -19.17 4.64
CA ARG A 553 2.45 -19.37 3.25
C ARG A 553 3.96 -19.61 3.14
N SER A 554 4.73 -19.36 4.20
CA SER A 554 6.17 -19.64 4.22
C SER A 554 6.42 -21.01 4.86
N SER A 555 6.89 -21.97 4.07
CA SER A 555 7.21 -23.33 4.56
C SER A 555 8.28 -23.33 5.67
N LYS A 556 9.27 -22.44 5.56
CA LYS A 556 10.35 -22.26 6.54
C LYS A 556 9.84 -21.61 7.84
N ILE A 557 9.04 -20.54 7.77
CA ILE A 557 8.52 -19.88 8.98
C ILE A 557 7.44 -20.71 9.67
N LYS A 558 6.58 -21.40 8.91
CA LYS A 558 5.53 -22.27 9.46
C LYS A 558 6.08 -23.37 10.37
N ARG A 559 7.30 -23.84 10.11
CA ARG A 559 7.98 -24.90 10.89
C ARG A 559 8.90 -24.35 11.99
N ARG A 560 9.01 -23.03 12.13
CA ARG A 560 9.83 -22.40 13.17
C ARG A 560 9.35 -22.88 14.54
N TRP A 561 10.30 -23.28 15.38
CA TRP A 561 10.06 -23.88 16.72
C TRP A 561 9.44 -25.29 16.73
N GLY A 562 9.35 -25.97 15.59
CA GLY A 562 9.05 -27.41 15.55
C GLY A 562 10.27 -28.27 15.92
N GLU A 563 10.07 -29.58 16.14
CA GLU A 563 11.16 -30.52 16.48
C GLU A 563 12.28 -30.55 15.42
N GLU A 564 11.92 -30.45 14.14
CA GLU A 564 12.89 -30.37 13.04
C GLU A 564 13.76 -29.11 13.15
N PHE A 565 13.13 -27.94 13.33
CA PHE A 565 13.85 -26.68 13.53
C PHE A 565 14.75 -26.71 14.76
N MET A 566 14.25 -27.20 15.90
CA MET A 566 15.06 -27.24 17.13
C MET A 566 16.27 -28.18 17.00
N ARG A 567 16.18 -29.26 16.20
CA ARG A 567 17.34 -30.11 15.89
C ARG A 567 18.39 -29.41 15.04
N GLU A 568 17.99 -28.50 14.16
CA GLU A 568 18.91 -27.68 13.35
C GLU A 568 19.48 -26.49 14.13
N PHE A 569 18.65 -25.84 14.95
CA PHE A 569 19.00 -24.64 15.74
C PHE A 569 19.85 -24.96 16.98
N GLY A 570 19.54 -26.05 17.68
CA GLY A 570 20.15 -26.42 18.96
C GLY A 570 21.68 -26.44 18.96
N PRO A 571 22.35 -27.14 18.02
CA PRO A 571 23.82 -27.17 17.97
C PRO A 571 24.46 -25.78 17.86
N SER A 572 23.89 -24.87 17.07
CA SER A 572 24.39 -23.49 16.96
C SER A 572 24.12 -22.70 18.25
N ALA A 573 22.94 -22.88 18.85
CA ALA A 573 22.56 -22.20 20.09
C ALA A 573 23.45 -22.61 21.27
N ASP A 574 23.72 -23.91 21.44
CA ASP A 574 24.60 -24.46 22.47
C ASP A 574 26.04 -23.97 22.28
N TYR A 575 26.50 -23.90 21.02
CA TYR A 575 27.82 -23.38 20.68
C TYR A 575 27.97 -21.91 21.09
N VAL A 576 27.00 -21.06 20.71
CA VAL A 576 26.98 -19.63 21.02
C VAL A 576 26.89 -19.40 22.52
N GLU A 577 26.02 -20.13 23.23
CA GLU A 577 25.91 -20.04 24.68
C GLU A 577 27.25 -20.36 25.35
N LYS A 578 27.87 -21.49 24.98
CA LYS A 578 29.15 -21.92 25.54
C LYS A 578 30.29 -20.95 25.24
N LYS A 579 30.35 -20.42 24.02
CA LYS A 579 31.41 -19.49 23.59
C LYS A 579 31.28 -18.14 24.31
N TRP A 580 30.06 -17.67 24.53
CA TRP A 580 29.77 -16.32 25.04
C TRP A 580 29.18 -16.30 26.45
N GLN A 581 29.43 -17.34 27.27
CA GLN A 581 28.92 -17.43 28.65
C GLN A 581 29.16 -16.17 29.49
N LYS A 582 30.27 -15.47 29.26
CA LYS A 582 30.63 -14.25 29.99
C LYS A 582 29.74 -13.03 29.68
N TYR A 583 28.97 -13.08 28.59
CA TYR A 583 28.04 -12.03 28.17
C TYR A 583 26.59 -12.35 28.49
N LEU A 584 26.31 -13.48 29.16
CA LEU A 584 24.94 -13.81 29.58
C LEU A 584 24.42 -12.79 30.62
N PRO A 585 23.12 -12.43 30.57
CA PRO A 585 22.16 -12.80 29.53
C PRO A 585 22.34 -11.96 28.24
N PHE A 586 22.00 -12.56 27.09
CA PHE A 586 21.92 -11.87 25.80
C PHE A 586 20.77 -12.41 24.97
N GLN A 587 20.34 -11.66 23.95
CA GLN A 587 19.21 -12.07 23.10
C GLN A 587 19.38 -11.71 21.62
N THR A 588 18.69 -12.47 20.76
CA THR A 588 18.46 -12.15 19.35
C THR A 588 17.04 -11.63 19.14
N THR A 589 16.69 -11.31 17.90
CA THR A 589 15.30 -11.03 17.48
C THR A 589 14.32 -12.15 17.83
N SER A 590 14.80 -13.38 18.03
CA SER A 590 13.93 -14.57 18.15
C SER A 590 14.22 -15.51 19.31
N TRP A 591 15.36 -15.38 19.98
CA TRP A 591 15.75 -16.23 21.11
C TRP A 591 16.44 -15.41 22.21
N THR A 592 16.48 -15.93 23.43
CA THR A 592 17.11 -15.28 24.59
C THR A 592 17.86 -16.34 25.40
N TRP A 593 19.10 -16.08 25.77
CA TRP A 593 19.94 -16.96 26.58
C TRP A 593 20.12 -16.41 28.00
N GLY A 594 20.11 -17.30 28.99
CA GLY A 594 20.42 -16.96 30.39
C GLY A 594 19.40 -16.04 31.07
N ALA A 595 18.18 -15.95 30.54
CA ALA A 595 17.07 -15.29 31.21
C ALA A 595 16.19 -16.37 31.88
N ASP A 596 16.35 -16.54 33.19
CA ASP A 596 15.43 -17.31 34.05
C ASP A 596 14.14 -16.53 34.33
#